data_AF-A0A0F8XJS4-F1
#
_entry.id   AF-A0A0F8XJS4-F1
#
_cell.length_a   1.000
_cell.length_b   1.000
_cell.length_c   1.000
_cell.angle_alpha   90.00
_cell.angle_beta   90.00
_cell.angle_gamma   90.00
#
_symmetry.space_group_name_H-M   'P 1'
#
loop_
_entity.id
_entity.type
_entity.pdbx_description
1 polymer ?
#
loop_
_entity_poly.entity_id
_entity_poly.type
_entity_poly.pdbx_seq_one_letter_code
_entity_poly.pdbx_strand_id
1 'polypeptide(L)'
;MWHVPIAFITGQTGKNVKAMLNHGQMLFKQSRSRITTGKLNKLVRAALEYNPPPLFRNRRPKIYYASQVAGQPPTIVLFCNNPKALSAPYKRYLLGVFRDQLDFGEVPIKLYLRKRQSSDRRDEIAR
;
A
#
# COMPACT_ATOMS: atom_id res chain seq x y z
N MET A 1 -12.06 0.82 -7.98
CA MET A 1 -11.52 1.38 -9.23
C MET A 1 -11.26 2.89 -9.16
N TRP A 2 -11.58 3.56 -8.04
CA TRP A 2 -11.52 5.02 -7.90
C TRP A 2 -10.12 5.66 -7.98
N HIS A 3 -9.05 4.87 -7.95
CA HIS A 3 -7.68 5.38 -7.96
C HIS A 3 -7.12 5.59 -9.38
N VAL A 4 -7.79 5.11 -10.42
CA VAL A 4 -7.29 5.22 -11.79
C VAL A 4 -7.81 6.53 -12.38
N PRO A 5 -6.93 7.47 -12.79
CA PRO A 5 -7.38 8.72 -13.38
C PRO A 5 -8.02 8.48 -14.75
N ILE A 6 -9.05 9.27 -15.07
CA ILE A 6 -9.78 9.20 -16.34
C ILE A 6 -9.47 10.48 -17.13
N ALA A 7 -9.04 10.33 -18.37
CA ALA A 7 -8.73 11.45 -19.27
C ALA A 7 -9.59 11.38 -20.53
N PHE A 8 -10.22 12.50 -20.89
CA PHE A 8 -11.02 12.65 -22.11
C PHE A 8 -10.17 13.29 -23.21
N ILE A 9 -10.03 12.60 -24.34
CA ILE A 9 -9.21 13.04 -25.48
C ILE A 9 -9.97 12.96 -26.79
N THR A 10 -9.48 13.68 -27.80
CA THR A 10 -9.94 13.53 -29.18
C THR A 10 -8.71 13.38 -30.08
N GLY A 11 -8.54 12.19 -30.65
CA GLY A 11 -7.37 11.89 -31.50
C GLY A 11 -7.35 12.67 -32.81
N GLN A 12 -8.52 12.83 -33.46
CA GLN A 12 -8.63 13.49 -34.76
C GLN A 12 -8.25 14.98 -34.71
N THR A 13 -8.65 15.69 -33.66
CA THR A 13 -8.37 17.13 -33.48
C THR A 13 -7.15 17.40 -32.60
N GLY A 14 -6.54 16.35 -32.02
CA GLY A 14 -5.42 16.47 -31.09
C GLY A 14 -5.79 17.06 -29.71
N LYS A 15 -7.07 17.27 -29.41
CA LYS A 15 -7.52 17.86 -28.14
C LYS A 15 -7.12 16.97 -26.95
N ASN A 16 -6.49 17.58 -25.95
CA ASN A 16 -6.03 16.96 -24.70
C ASN A 16 -4.97 15.84 -24.81
N VAL A 17 -4.40 15.58 -25.99
CA VAL A 17 -3.38 14.53 -26.17
C VAL A 17 -2.13 14.79 -25.32
N LYS A 18 -1.63 16.04 -25.31
CA LYS A 18 -0.48 16.42 -24.48
C LYS A 18 -0.75 16.24 -22.99
N ALA A 19 -1.96 16.58 -22.54
CA ALA A 19 -2.36 16.41 -21.13
C ALA A 19 -2.38 14.94 -20.73
N MET A 20 -2.92 14.06 -21.59
CA MET A 20 -2.91 12.61 -21.39
C MET A 20 -1.47 12.06 -21.28
N LEU A 21 -0.57 12.48 -22.17
CA LEU A 21 0.84 12.07 -22.11
C LEU A 21 1.53 12.51 -20.81
N ASN A 22 1.30 13.76 -20.38
CA ASN A 22 1.82 14.26 -19.10
C ASN A 22 1.27 13.45 -17.92
N HIS A 23 -0.01 13.08 -17.96
CA HIS A 23 -0.64 12.24 -16.94
C HIS A 23 0.00 10.84 -16.90
N GLY A 24 0.25 10.22 -18.07
CA GLY A 24 0.98 8.96 -18.16
C GLY A 24 2.39 9.03 -17.57
N GLN A 25 3.13 10.11 -17.83
CA GLN A 25 4.45 10.33 -17.23
C GLN A 25 4.38 10.51 -15.70
N MET A 26 3.36 11.18 -15.19
CA MET A 26 3.12 11.34 -13.76
C MET A 26 2.85 9.97 -13.10
N LEU A 27 1.96 9.16 -13.67
CA LEU A 27 1.69 7.80 -13.20
C LEU A 27 2.93 6.92 -13.23
N PHE A 28 3.75 7.03 -14.30
CA PHE A 28 5.01 6.31 -14.37
C PHE A 28 5.98 6.72 -13.26
N LYS A 29 6.09 8.01 -12.95
CA LYS A 29 6.89 8.50 -11.81
C LYS A 29 6.37 7.96 -10.48
N GLN A 30 5.07 8.01 -10.25
CA GLN A 30 4.44 7.44 -9.04
C GLN A 30 4.73 5.93 -8.91
N SER A 31 4.66 5.18 -10.02
CA SER A 31 4.98 3.75 -10.03
C SER A 31 6.43 3.45 -9.65
N ARG A 32 7.33 4.43 -9.63
CA ARG A 32 8.75 4.25 -9.25
C ARG A 32 9.08 4.78 -7.86
N SER A 33 8.12 5.45 -7.21
CA SER A 33 8.31 6.05 -5.90
C SER A 33 8.69 5.00 -4.86
N ARG A 34 9.75 5.31 -4.09
CA ARG A 34 10.24 4.45 -3.01
C ARG A 34 10.01 5.12 -1.66
N ILE A 35 9.36 4.39 -0.76
CA ILE A 35 9.01 4.84 0.59
C ILE A 35 9.92 4.13 1.58
N THR A 36 10.46 4.90 2.52
CA THR A 36 11.29 4.35 3.59
C THR A 36 10.46 3.44 4.49
N THR A 37 11.10 2.40 5.02
CA THR A 37 10.45 1.50 5.99
C THR A 37 9.93 2.26 7.21
N GLY A 38 10.65 3.30 7.66
CA GLY A 38 10.21 4.18 8.75
C GLY A 38 8.87 4.89 8.49
N LYS A 39 8.74 5.58 7.34
CA LYS A 39 7.48 6.25 6.95
C LYS A 39 6.33 5.24 6.85
N LEU A 40 6.58 4.10 6.23
CA LEU A 40 5.56 3.05 6.06
C LEU A 40 5.14 2.44 7.41
N ASN A 41 6.09 2.17 8.30
CA ASN A 41 5.83 1.63 9.63
C ASN A 41 5.02 2.60 10.49
N LYS A 42 5.36 3.90 10.46
CA LYS A 42 4.60 4.95 11.16
C LYS A 42 3.15 5.02 10.66
N LEU A 43 2.96 4.94 9.34
CA LEU A 43 1.64 4.94 8.73
C LEU A 43 0.81 3.71 9.15
N VAL A 44 1.43 2.52 9.11
CA VAL A 44 0.76 1.28 9.56
C VAL A 44 0.40 1.37 11.04
N ARG A 45 1.27 1.94 11.90
CA ARG A 45 0.96 2.16 13.32
C ARG A 45 -0.32 2.97 13.49
N ALA A 46 -0.38 4.14 12.85
CA ALA A 46 -1.52 5.04 12.93
C ALA A 46 -2.82 4.36 12.42
N ALA A 47 -2.73 3.56 11.36
CA ALA A 47 -3.87 2.80 10.85
C ALA A 47 -4.37 1.73 11.85
N LEU A 48 -3.45 1.03 12.51
CA LEU A 48 -3.78 0.04 13.54
C LEU A 48 -4.40 0.67 14.79
N GLU A 49 -3.94 1.86 15.18
CA GLU A 49 -4.48 2.63 16.31
C GLU A 49 -5.89 3.13 16.00
N TYR A 50 -6.10 3.68 14.80
CA TYR A 50 -7.40 4.20 14.37
C TYR A 50 -8.44 3.09 14.19
N ASN A 51 -8.07 1.97 13.57
CA ASN A 51 -8.96 0.85 13.33
C ASN A 51 -8.25 -0.48 13.63
N PRO A 52 -8.29 -0.95 14.88
CA PRO A 52 -7.63 -2.19 15.28
C PRO A 52 -8.16 -3.41 14.51
N PRO A 53 -7.29 -4.38 14.16
CA PRO A 53 -7.74 -5.59 13.48
C PRO A 53 -8.64 -6.43 14.41
N PRO A 54 -9.71 -7.06 13.86
CA PRO A 54 -10.57 -7.93 14.64
C PRO A 54 -9.81 -9.14 15.17
N LEU A 55 -10.32 -9.74 16.25
CA LEU A 55 -9.77 -10.97 16.80
C LEU A 55 -9.88 -12.11 15.80
N PHE A 56 -8.83 -12.92 15.72
CA PHE A 56 -8.82 -14.15 14.95
C PHE A 56 -8.45 -15.30 15.87
N ARG A 57 -9.37 -16.27 16.07
CA ARG A 57 -9.18 -17.40 17.00
C ARG A 57 -8.73 -16.93 18.40
N ASN A 58 -9.47 -16.00 18.99
CA ASN A 58 -9.21 -15.40 20.31
C ASN A 58 -7.85 -14.69 20.46
N ARG A 59 -7.15 -14.36 19.37
CA ARG A 59 -5.89 -13.59 19.41
C ARG A 59 -5.93 -12.43 18.41
N ARG A 60 -5.38 -11.28 18.80
CA ARG A 60 -5.21 -10.14 17.88
C ARG A 60 -4.09 -10.44 16.88
N PRO A 61 -4.31 -10.26 15.56
CA PRO A 61 -3.24 -10.31 14.59
C PRO A 61 -2.18 -9.24 14.92
N LYS A 62 -0.91 -9.65 14.93
CA LYS A 62 0.22 -8.74 15.17
C LYS A 62 0.92 -8.44 13.86
N ILE A 63 1.11 -7.17 13.56
CA ILE A 63 1.96 -6.71 12.46
C ILE A 63 3.26 -6.19 13.07
N TYR A 64 4.37 -6.83 12.71
CA TYR A 64 5.69 -6.50 13.23
C TYR A 64 6.25 -5.29 12.51
N TYR A 65 6.38 -5.38 11.19
CA TYR A 65 6.88 -4.30 10.37
C TYR A 65 6.35 -4.41 8.95
N ALA A 66 6.50 -3.33 8.19
CA ALA A 66 6.15 -3.20 6.80
C ALA A 66 7.36 -2.74 5.99
N SER A 67 7.46 -3.19 4.75
CA SER A 67 8.49 -2.71 3.83
C SER A 67 8.02 -2.74 2.38
N GLN A 68 8.51 -1.79 1.59
CA GLN A 68 8.38 -1.84 0.14
C GLN A 68 9.49 -2.70 -0.45
N VAL A 69 9.11 -3.80 -1.10
CA VAL A 69 10.05 -4.79 -1.68
C VAL A 69 10.23 -4.62 -3.18
N ALA A 70 9.29 -3.97 -3.87
CA ALA A 70 9.40 -3.66 -5.30
C ALA A 70 8.76 -2.31 -5.64
N GLY A 71 9.26 -1.69 -6.69
CA GLY A 71 8.82 -0.39 -7.21
C GLY A 71 7.67 -0.50 -8.21
N GLN A 72 7.81 -1.29 -9.26
CA GLN A 72 6.88 -1.28 -10.41
C GLN A 72 6.15 -2.63 -10.58
N PRO A 73 4.91 -2.79 -10.09
CA PRO A 73 4.12 -1.84 -9.29
C PRO A 73 4.54 -1.81 -7.80
N PRO A 74 4.18 -0.74 -7.04
CA PRO A 74 4.59 -0.61 -5.65
C PRO A 74 4.12 -1.80 -4.84
N THR A 75 5.07 -2.57 -4.33
CA THR A 75 4.79 -3.84 -3.65
C THR A 75 5.18 -3.72 -2.19
N ILE A 76 4.18 -3.72 -1.32
CA ILE A 76 4.31 -3.64 0.12
C ILE A 76 4.12 -5.04 0.71
N VAL A 77 5.05 -5.42 1.59
CA VAL A 77 4.95 -6.64 2.39
C VAL A 77 4.77 -6.26 3.85
N LEU A 78 3.72 -6.78 4.48
CA LEU A 78 3.51 -6.71 5.92
C LEU A 78 3.96 -8.03 6.54
N PHE A 79 4.87 -7.94 7.50
CA PHE A 79 5.32 -9.09 8.27
C PHE A 79 4.47 -9.20 9.53
N CYS A 80 3.79 -10.33 9.67
CA CYS A 80 2.82 -10.56 10.74
C CYS A 80 3.03 -11.93 11.38
N ASN A 81 2.34 -12.16 12.51
CA ASN A 81 2.38 -13.44 13.21
C ASN A 81 1.67 -14.55 12.42
N ASN A 82 0.55 -14.23 11.79
CA ASN A 82 -0.23 -15.15 10.97
C ASN A 82 -0.89 -14.43 9.78
N PRO A 83 -0.44 -14.66 8.54
CA PRO A 83 -1.02 -14.07 7.33
C PRO A 83 -2.51 -14.38 7.12
N LYS A 84 -3.01 -15.51 7.64
CA LYS A 84 -4.42 -15.90 7.56
C LYS A 84 -5.29 -15.15 8.56
N ALA A 85 -4.70 -14.51 9.57
CA ALA A 85 -5.44 -13.81 10.61
C ALA A 85 -5.91 -12.41 10.18
N LEU A 86 -5.29 -11.83 9.15
CA LEU A 86 -5.73 -10.57 8.54
C LEU A 86 -6.73 -10.87 7.43
N SER A 87 -7.99 -10.54 7.68
CA SER A 87 -9.10 -10.77 6.75
C SER A 87 -8.95 -9.94 5.46
N ALA A 88 -9.58 -10.38 4.37
CA ALA A 88 -9.57 -9.64 3.11
C ALA A 88 -10.15 -8.21 3.24
N PRO A 89 -11.23 -7.95 3.99
CA PRO A 89 -11.70 -6.59 4.28
C PRO A 89 -10.64 -5.72 4.95
N TYR A 90 -9.91 -6.27 5.92
CA TYR A 90 -8.88 -5.51 6.63
C TYR A 90 -7.68 -5.18 5.73
N LYS A 91 -7.30 -6.11 4.84
CA LYS A 91 -6.30 -5.82 3.78
C LYS A 91 -6.75 -4.70 2.86
N ARG A 92 -8.05 -4.64 2.50
CA ARG A 92 -8.61 -3.55 1.70
C ARG A 92 -8.58 -2.21 2.44
N TYR A 93 -8.87 -2.22 3.74
CA TYR A 93 -8.73 -1.03 4.59
C TYR A 93 -7.29 -0.49 4.57
N LEU A 94 -6.29 -1.34 4.85
CA LEU A 94 -4.88 -0.92 4.81
C LEU A 94 -4.46 -0.43 3.42
N LEU A 95 -4.93 -1.09 2.36
CA LEU A 95 -4.74 -0.64 0.98
C LEU A 95 -5.40 0.72 0.69
N GLY A 96 -6.49 1.06 1.37
CA GLY A 96 -7.12 2.39 1.30
C GLY A 96 -6.20 3.43 1.95
N VAL A 97 -5.79 3.18 3.19
CA VAL A 97 -4.85 4.07 3.91
C VAL A 97 -3.56 4.32 3.13
N PHE A 98 -3.00 3.28 2.50
CA PHE A 98 -1.81 3.44 1.66
C PHE A 98 -2.07 4.27 0.41
N ARG A 99 -3.27 4.22 -0.17
CA ARG A 99 -3.61 5.08 -1.32
C ARG A 99 -3.75 6.54 -0.91
N ASP A 100 -4.34 6.79 0.25
CA ASP A 100 -4.63 8.14 0.70
C ASP A 100 -3.36 8.88 1.18
N GLN A 101 -2.36 8.14 1.67
CA GLN A 101 -1.22 8.72 2.41
C GLN A 101 0.14 8.54 1.72
N LEU A 102 0.23 7.76 0.64
CA LEU A 102 1.48 7.54 -0.09
C LEU A 102 1.45 8.22 -1.46
N ASP A 103 2.65 8.55 -1.95
CA ASP A 103 2.88 9.31 -3.19
C ASP A 103 2.59 8.49 -4.48
N PHE A 104 1.89 7.36 -4.35
CA PHE A 104 1.56 6.45 -5.44
C PHE A 104 0.12 5.91 -5.34
N GLY A 105 -0.78 6.74 -4.81
CA GLY A 105 -2.19 6.40 -4.65
C GLY A 105 -2.91 6.09 -5.96
N GLU A 106 -2.46 6.65 -7.09
CA GLU A 106 -3.13 6.51 -8.39
C GLU A 106 -2.69 5.28 -9.19
N VAL A 107 -1.67 4.55 -8.70
CA VAL A 107 -1.17 3.33 -9.33
C VAL A 107 -1.59 2.09 -8.51
N PRO A 108 -1.65 0.90 -9.13
CA PRO A 108 -1.98 -0.31 -8.39
C PRO A 108 -0.91 -0.62 -7.33
N ILE A 109 -1.35 -0.79 -6.08
CA ILE A 109 -0.49 -1.22 -4.96
C ILE A 109 -0.69 -2.72 -4.73
N LYS A 110 0.41 -3.48 -4.76
CA LYS A 110 0.41 -4.90 -4.36
C LYS A 110 0.67 -4.99 -2.85
N LEU A 111 -0.26 -5.62 -2.12
CA LEU A 111 -0.12 -5.87 -0.69
C LEU A 111 0.00 -7.37 -0.42
N TYR A 112 1.14 -7.79 0.12
CA TYR A 112 1.36 -9.16 0.56
C TYR A 112 1.51 -9.24 2.08
N LEU A 113 1.10 -10.37 2.62
CA LEU A 113 1.31 -10.71 4.03
C LEU A 113 2.29 -11.87 4.11
N ARG A 114 3.33 -11.72 4.92
CA ARG A 114 4.28 -12.80 5.21
C ARG A 114 4.32 -13.08 6.70
N LYS A 115 4.52 -14.35 7.04
CA LYS A 115 4.82 -14.73 8.42
C LYS A 115 6.25 -14.29 8.71
N ARG A 116 6.48 -13.59 9.83
CA ARG A 116 7.83 -13.27 10.29
C ARG A 116 8.61 -14.57 10.55
N GLN A 117 9.83 -14.66 10.02
CA GLN A 117 10.73 -15.76 10.33
C GLN A 117 11.40 -15.52 11.68
N SER A 118 11.73 -16.59 12.40
CA SER A 118 12.31 -16.52 13.75
C SER A 118 13.68 -15.82 13.80
N SER A 119 14.41 -15.80 12.68
CA SER A 119 15.72 -15.16 12.55
C SER A 119 15.67 -13.63 12.38
N ASP A 120 14.50 -13.08 12.06
CA ASP A 120 14.34 -11.65 11.77
C ASP A 120 14.13 -10.89 13.08
N ARG A 121 15.06 -10.01 13.46
CA ARG A 121 15.09 -9.27 14.75
C ARG A 121 14.37 -7.92 14.74
N ARG A 122 13.67 -7.53 13.67
CA ARG A 122 12.97 -6.24 13.61
C ARG A 122 11.79 -6.18 14.60
N ASP A 123 11.71 -5.09 15.36
CA ASP A 123 10.76 -4.89 16.47
C ASP A 123 9.31 -4.67 16.02
N GLU A 124 8.38 -4.80 16.98
CA GLU A 124 6.93 -4.58 16.79
C GLU A 124 6.61 -3.10 16.57
N ILE A 125 5.89 -2.78 15.49
CA ILE A 125 5.32 -1.44 15.29
C ILE A 125 4.30 -1.11 16.39
N ALA A 126 3.71 -2.04 17.13
CA ALA A 126 2.56 -1.78 18.02
C ALA A 126 2.87 -1.59 19.52
N ARG A 127 4.07 -1.10 19.90
CA ARG A 127 4.41 -0.77 21.30
C ARG A 127 4.40 0.72 21.59
#